data_AF-A0A7S3ID44-F1
#
_entry.id   AF-A0A7S3ID44-F1
#
_cell.length_a   1.000
_cell.length_b   1.000
_cell.length_c   1.000
_cell.angle_alpha   90.00
_cell.angle_beta   90.00
_cell.angle_gamma   90.00
#
_symmetry.space_group_name_H-M   'P 1'
#
loop_
_entity.id
_entity.type
_entity.pdbx_description
1 polymer ?
#
loop_
_entity_poly.entity_id
_entity_poly.type
_entity_poly.pdbx_seq_one_letter_code
_entity_poly.pdbx_strand_id
1 'polypeptide(L)'
;MSYYIDINKMLPMYLDALFYIKNYVDPTLAFRRSCREGICGSCSMNCDGLHTLACVRAFDRDLTQPSVISPLGHMFVLRDLIVDMTNFYMQYRSISPYLKRKTPKENERSEYYQSTEDRALLDGLYECVLCACCSTACPGYWWHPDNYLGPAILQQ
;
A
#
# COMPACT_ATOMS: atom_id res chain seq x y z
N MET A 1 -15.20 -1.40 -17.27
CA MET A 1 -15.72 -2.78 -17.20
C MET A 1 -16.56 -2.88 -15.94
N SER A 2 -17.64 -3.66 -15.97
CA SER A 2 -18.57 -3.80 -14.84
C SER A 2 -18.85 -5.28 -14.60
N TYR A 3 -18.88 -5.68 -13.33
CA TYR A 3 -19.21 -7.04 -12.91
C TYR A 3 -20.42 -6.99 -11.97
N TYR A 4 -21.32 -7.96 -12.12
CA TYR A 4 -22.49 -8.13 -11.25
C TYR A 4 -22.29 -9.42 -10.46
N ILE A 5 -22.15 -9.30 -9.14
CA ILE A 5 -21.81 -10.40 -8.23
C ILE A 5 -22.75 -10.41 -7.02
N ASP A 6 -23.00 -11.59 -6.47
CA ASP A 6 -23.80 -11.75 -5.25
C ASP A 6 -22.91 -11.61 -4.02
N ILE A 7 -23.07 -10.49 -3.30
CA ILE A 7 -22.26 -10.15 -2.12
C ILE A 7 -22.45 -11.13 -0.96
N ASN A 8 -23.48 -11.98 -0.98
CA ASN A 8 -23.71 -12.99 0.05
C ASN A 8 -22.85 -14.25 -0.13
N LYS A 9 -22.16 -14.39 -1.27
CA LYS A 9 -21.29 -15.54 -1.58
C LYS A 9 -19.83 -15.33 -1.19
N MET A 10 -19.51 -14.22 -0.54
CA MET A 10 -18.14 -13.83 -0.22
C MET A 10 -18.10 -12.99 1.06
N LEU A 11 -16.89 -12.84 1.58
CA LEU A 11 -16.59 -11.94 2.69
C LEU A 11 -16.70 -10.47 2.26
N PRO A 12 -16.84 -9.52 3.20
CA PRO A 12 -17.26 -8.15 2.87
C PRO A 12 -16.13 -7.24 2.37
N MET A 13 -14.89 -7.73 2.19
CA MET A 13 -13.78 -6.87 1.80
C MET A 13 -13.66 -6.75 0.28
N TYR A 14 -13.15 -5.61 -0.19
CA TYR A 14 -12.88 -5.38 -1.61
C TYR A 14 -12.02 -6.49 -2.23
N LEU A 15 -11.02 -6.99 -1.50
CA LEU A 15 -10.19 -8.09 -1.97
C LEU A 15 -10.98 -9.38 -2.17
N ASP A 16 -12.00 -9.66 -1.36
CA ASP A 16 -12.84 -10.84 -1.51
C ASP A 16 -13.70 -10.77 -2.77
N ALA A 17 -14.21 -9.57 -3.10
CA ALA A 17 -14.90 -9.31 -4.36
C ALA A 17 -13.98 -9.55 -5.57
N LEU A 18 -12.74 -9.05 -5.53
CA LEU A 18 -11.75 -9.28 -6.58
C LEU A 18 -11.40 -10.76 -6.74
N PHE A 19 -11.28 -11.51 -5.64
CA PHE A 19 -11.09 -12.97 -5.70
C PHE A 19 -12.30 -13.68 -6.28
N TYR A 20 -13.51 -13.30 -5.89
CA TYR A 20 -14.73 -13.91 -6.42
C TYR A 20 -14.82 -13.71 -7.94
N ILE A 21 -14.62 -12.47 -8.40
CA ILE A 21 -14.58 -12.15 -9.83
C ILE A 21 -13.52 -12.99 -10.53
N LYS A 22 -12.28 -12.99 -10.02
CA LYS A 22 -11.18 -13.73 -10.65
C LYS A 22 -11.43 -15.23 -10.74
N ASN A 23 -12.01 -15.84 -9.70
CA ASN A 23 -12.14 -17.29 -9.63
C ASN A 23 -13.36 -17.82 -10.37
N TYR A 24 -14.44 -17.03 -10.45
CA TYR A 24 -15.75 -17.53 -10.89
C TYR A 24 -16.36 -16.75 -12.06
N VAL A 25 -15.84 -15.58 -12.40
CA VAL A 25 -16.43 -14.70 -13.42
C VAL A 25 -15.43 -14.42 -14.56
N ASP A 26 -14.24 -13.91 -14.22
CA ASP A 26 -13.23 -13.49 -15.17
C ASP A 26 -11.81 -13.76 -14.64
N PRO A 27 -11.18 -14.89 -15.03
CA PRO A 27 -9.83 -15.23 -14.59
C PRO A 27 -8.75 -14.31 -15.15
N THR A 28 -9.06 -13.44 -16.11
CA THR A 28 -8.10 -12.52 -16.72
C THR A 28 -7.79 -11.31 -15.84
N LEU A 29 -8.68 -10.96 -14.90
CA LEU A 29 -8.50 -9.84 -13.98
C LEU A 29 -7.21 -9.98 -13.15
N ALA A 30 -6.35 -8.96 -13.20
CA ALA A 30 -5.08 -8.92 -12.49
C ALA A 30 -5.04 -7.87 -11.37
N PHE A 31 -4.53 -8.27 -10.20
CA PHE A 31 -4.32 -7.41 -9.04
C PHE A 31 -3.23 -8.00 -8.13
N ARG A 32 -2.57 -7.15 -7.34
CA ARG A 32 -1.56 -7.58 -6.34
C ARG A 32 -2.22 -7.86 -4.98
N ARG A 33 -1.73 -8.90 -4.30
CA ARG A 33 -2.21 -9.39 -3.00
C ARG A 33 -1.22 -10.37 -2.37
N SER A 34 -1.18 -10.40 -1.04
CA SER A 34 -0.43 -11.40 -0.27
C SER A 34 -1.12 -11.76 1.07
N CYS A 35 -0.89 -10.98 2.14
CA CYS A 35 -1.25 -11.35 3.53
C CYS A 35 -2.76 -11.56 3.77
N ARG A 36 -3.58 -10.56 3.42
CA ARG A 36 -5.03 -10.40 3.71
C ARG A 36 -5.40 -9.81 5.07
N GLU A 37 -4.44 -9.49 5.92
CA GLU A 37 -4.69 -8.80 7.22
C GLU A 37 -4.11 -7.38 7.30
N GLY A 38 -3.85 -6.73 6.15
CA GLY A 38 -3.45 -5.32 6.11
C GLY A 38 -1.98 -5.03 6.38
N ILE A 39 -1.10 -6.04 6.47
CA ILE A 39 0.29 -5.83 6.89
C ILE A 39 1.31 -5.71 5.74
N CYS A 40 1.07 -6.34 4.58
CA CYS A 40 2.08 -6.39 3.51
C CYS A 40 2.07 -5.19 2.54
N GLY A 41 1.06 -4.32 2.62
CA GLY A 41 0.88 -3.19 1.71
C GLY A 41 0.54 -3.52 0.24
N SER A 42 0.56 -4.79 -0.18
CA SER A 42 0.52 -5.17 -1.61
C SER A 42 -0.80 -4.94 -2.34
N CYS A 43 -1.94 -4.89 -1.63
CA CYS A 43 -3.27 -4.72 -2.23
C CYS A 43 -3.77 -3.28 -2.14
N SER A 44 -2.85 -2.33 -2.17
CA SER A 44 -3.19 -0.91 -2.25
C SER A 44 -3.82 -0.57 -3.60
N MET A 45 -4.97 0.07 -3.55
CA MET A 45 -5.72 0.52 -4.71
C MET A 45 -6.68 1.65 -4.30
N ASN A 46 -7.38 2.24 -5.26
CA ASN A 46 -8.42 3.22 -5.01
C ASN A 46 -9.79 2.51 -4.97
N CYS A 47 -10.41 2.48 -3.80
CA CYS A 47 -11.75 1.93 -3.56
C CYS A 47 -12.69 3.08 -3.21
N ASP A 48 -13.70 3.33 -4.05
CA ASP A 48 -14.68 4.43 -3.92
C ASP A 48 -14.04 5.81 -3.70
N GLY A 49 -12.96 6.10 -4.44
CA GLY A 49 -12.23 7.35 -4.33
C GLY A 49 -11.17 7.36 -3.21
N LEU A 50 -11.12 6.33 -2.35
CA LEU A 50 -10.18 6.25 -1.24
C LEU A 50 -9.00 5.31 -1.54
N HIS A 51 -7.78 5.83 -1.43
CA HIS A 51 -6.56 5.01 -1.49
C HIS A 51 -6.41 4.21 -0.20
N THR A 52 -6.58 2.90 -0.30
CA THR A 52 -6.67 2.00 0.86
C THR A 52 -6.17 0.59 0.52
N LEU A 53 -6.10 -0.26 1.53
CA LEU A 53 -5.79 -1.68 1.38
C LEU A 53 -7.08 -2.46 1.18
N ALA A 54 -7.24 -3.05 0.00
CA ALA A 54 -8.47 -3.77 -0.36
C ALA A 54 -8.83 -4.93 0.57
N CYS A 55 -7.84 -5.52 1.26
CA CYS A 55 -8.06 -6.62 2.19
C CYS A 55 -8.71 -6.23 3.52
N VAL A 56 -8.68 -4.95 3.89
CA VAL A 56 -9.24 -4.45 5.16
C VAL A 56 -10.25 -3.32 4.94
N ARG A 57 -10.57 -3.01 3.67
CA ARG A 57 -11.66 -2.11 3.31
C ARG A 57 -12.88 -2.92 2.94
N ALA A 58 -13.94 -2.80 3.75
CA ALA A 58 -15.24 -3.33 3.41
C ALA A 58 -15.88 -2.49 2.27
N PHE A 59 -16.58 -3.16 1.34
CA PHE A 59 -17.45 -2.48 0.38
C PHE A 59 -18.80 -2.11 1.03
N ASP A 60 -19.50 -1.14 0.45
CA ASP A 60 -20.84 -0.77 0.92
C ASP A 60 -21.85 -1.89 0.63
N ARG A 61 -22.71 -2.17 1.59
CA ARG A 61 -23.81 -3.14 1.43
C ARG A 61 -25.08 -2.49 0.89
N ASP A 62 -25.16 -1.17 0.86
CA ASP A 62 -26.16 -0.46 0.07
C ASP A 62 -25.82 -0.57 -1.43
N LEU A 63 -26.58 -1.40 -2.13
CA LEU A 63 -26.37 -1.69 -3.55
C LEU A 63 -27.08 -0.70 -4.49
N THR A 64 -27.58 0.43 -3.98
CA THR A 64 -28.19 1.48 -4.82
C THR A 64 -27.17 2.14 -5.75
N GLN A 65 -25.89 2.17 -5.36
CA GLN A 65 -24.78 2.67 -6.17
C GLN A 65 -23.72 1.58 -6.36
N PRO A 66 -23.08 1.51 -7.54
CA PRO A 66 -22.00 0.57 -7.77
C PRO A 66 -20.73 1.02 -7.01
N SER A 67 -20.05 0.07 -6.38
CA SER A 67 -18.68 0.26 -5.91
C SER A 67 -17.72 0.45 -7.08
N VAL A 68 -16.77 1.38 -6.94
CA VAL A 68 -15.77 1.68 -7.98
C VAL A 68 -14.37 1.36 -7.47
N ILE A 69 -13.66 0.51 -8.21
CA ILE A 69 -12.27 0.17 -7.92
C ILE A 69 -11.41 0.66 -9.09
N SER A 70 -10.31 1.33 -8.77
CA SER A 70 -9.29 1.73 -9.75
C SER A 70 -7.89 1.49 -9.19
N PRO A 71 -6.85 1.44 -10.05
CA PRO A 71 -5.47 1.37 -9.59
C PRO A 71 -5.12 2.59 -8.73
N LEU A 72 -3.98 2.54 -8.04
CA LEU A 72 -3.50 3.74 -7.36
C LEU A 72 -3.33 4.91 -8.35
N GLY A 73 -3.78 6.10 -7.93
CA GLY A 73 -3.78 7.29 -8.78
C GLY A 73 -2.37 7.73 -9.19
N HIS A 74 -2.27 8.29 -10.39
CA HIS A 74 -1.04 8.90 -10.95
C HIS A 74 0.19 7.98 -10.96
N MET A 75 -0.03 6.67 -11.08
CA MET A 75 1.03 5.69 -11.35
C MET A 75 0.81 5.06 -12.74
N PHE A 76 1.90 4.60 -13.37
CA PHE A 76 1.79 3.84 -14.62
C PHE A 76 1.15 2.48 -14.34
N VAL A 77 0.06 2.20 -15.05
CA VAL A 77 -0.64 0.92 -14.94
C VAL A 77 0.06 -0.11 -15.82
N LEU A 78 0.53 -1.22 -15.22
CA LEU A 78 1.12 -2.33 -15.94
C LEU A 78 0.05 -3.25 -16.52
N ARG A 79 -0.98 -3.55 -15.73
CA ARG A 79 -2.14 -4.37 -16.13
C ARG A 79 -3.26 -4.24 -15.09
N ASP A 80 -4.48 -3.96 -15.53
CA ASP A 80 -5.68 -3.88 -14.68
C ASP A 80 -5.42 -3.03 -13.43
N LEU A 81 -5.41 -3.63 -12.23
CA LEU A 81 -5.18 -2.96 -10.94
C LEU A 81 -3.70 -2.97 -10.48
N ILE A 82 -2.79 -3.42 -11.33
CA ILE A 82 -1.35 -3.51 -11.04
C ILE A 82 -0.64 -2.27 -11.58
N VAL A 83 -0.03 -1.51 -10.67
CA VAL A 83 0.78 -0.32 -10.99
C VAL A 83 2.28 -0.60 -10.93
N ASP A 84 3.06 0.20 -11.64
CA ASP A 84 4.51 0.25 -11.54
C ASP A 84 4.93 0.99 -10.27
N MET A 85 5.66 0.30 -9.39
CA MET A 85 6.15 0.83 -8.11
C MET A 85 7.63 1.22 -8.15
N THR A 86 8.27 1.18 -9.34
CA THR A 86 9.72 1.36 -9.49
C THR A 86 10.18 2.72 -8.95
N ASN A 87 9.53 3.82 -9.34
CA ASN A 87 9.89 5.15 -8.85
C ASN A 87 9.76 5.26 -7.31
N PHE A 88 8.67 4.75 -6.75
CA PHE A 88 8.44 4.76 -5.30
C PHE A 88 9.57 4.06 -4.53
N TYR A 89 9.99 2.87 -4.98
CA TYR A 89 11.09 2.15 -4.35
C TYR A 89 12.47 2.77 -4.62
N MET A 90 12.67 3.41 -5.78
CA MET A 90 13.89 4.17 -6.05
C MET A 90 14.04 5.35 -5.09
N GLN A 91 12.96 6.09 -4.82
CA GLN A 91 12.95 7.17 -3.84
C GLN A 91 13.21 6.65 -2.43
N TYR A 92 12.58 5.53 -2.02
CA TYR A 92 12.89 4.89 -0.74
C TYR A 92 14.36 4.49 -0.61
N ARG A 93 14.97 3.99 -1.69
CA ARG A 93 16.41 3.68 -1.69
C ARG A 93 17.27 4.94 -1.53
N SER A 94 16.84 6.08 -2.06
CA SER A 94 17.62 7.33 -2.06
C SER A 94 17.89 7.86 -0.64
N ILE A 95 16.97 7.65 0.30
CA ILE A 95 17.13 8.07 1.70
C ILE A 95 18.07 7.14 2.51
N SER A 96 18.53 6.04 1.91
CA SER A 96 19.40 5.05 2.55
C SER A 96 18.83 4.54 3.90
N PRO A 97 17.70 3.80 3.88
CA PRO A 97 16.91 3.46 5.06
C PRO A 97 17.54 2.30 5.84
N TYR A 98 18.72 2.55 6.39
CA TYR A 98 19.46 1.61 7.22
C TYR A 98 20.23 2.38 8.30
N LEU A 99 20.56 1.70 9.40
CA LEU A 99 21.28 2.31 10.50
C LEU A 99 22.69 2.75 10.06
N LYS A 100 22.97 4.05 10.16
CA LYS A 100 24.29 4.64 9.87
C LYS A 100 25.01 5.00 11.16
N ARG A 101 26.27 4.57 11.29
CA ARG A 101 27.13 4.92 12.42
C ARG A 101 28.45 5.50 11.91
N LYS A 102 28.98 6.48 12.66
CA LYS A 102 30.30 7.06 12.39
C LYS A 102 31.44 6.13 12.82
N THR A 103 31.21 5.34 13.85
CA THR A 103 32.19 4.40 14.41
C THR A 103 31.70 2.95 14.30
N PRO A 104 32.60 2.01 13.97
CA PRO A 104 32.29 0.59 13.98
C PRO A 104 32.00 0.12 15.40
N LYS A 105 31.25 -0.98 15.51
CA LYS A 105 30.90 -1.59 16.78
C LYS A 105 32.13 -2.26 17.39
N GLU A 106 32.45 -1.93 18.64
CA GLU A 106 33.62 -2.50 19.32
C GLU A 106 33.50 -4.00 19.56
N ASN A 107 32.29 -4.48 19.89
CA ASN A 107 31.98 -5.89 20.08
C ASN A 107 30.77 -6.28 19.23
N GLU A 108 30.97 -7.13 18.23
CA GLU A 108 29.88 -7.57 17.35
C GLU A 108 28.74 -8.26 18.11
N ARG A 109 29.04 -8.90 19.25
CA ARG A 109 28.10 -9.71 20.02
C ARG A 109 27.23 -8.94 21.01
N SER A 110 27.55 -7.69 21.35
CA SER A 110 26.75 -6.90 22.31
C SER A 110 25.60 -6.17 21.61
N GLU A 111 24.48 -5.87 22.25
CA GLU A 111 23.45 -5.01 21.63
C GLU A 111 23.88 -3.53 21.64
N TYR A 112 23.16 -2.69 20.89
CA TYR A 112 23.29 -1.24 21.04
C TYR A 112 22.32 -0.75 22.10
N TYR A 113 22.81 0.05 23.04
CA TYR A 113 21.95 0.67 24.03
C TYR A 113 21.00 1.68 23.36
N GLN A 114 19.70 1.55 23.67
CA GLN A 114 18.64 2.51 23.37
C GLN A 114 17.72 2.55 24.60
N SER A 115 17.38 3.74 25.09
CA SER A 115 16.42 3.88 26.19
C SER A 115 15.00 3.58 25.71
N THR A 116 14.09 3.29 26.64
CA THR A 116 12.66 3.09 26.31
C THR A 116 12.06 4.35 25.71
N GLU A 117 12.45 5.52 26.22
CA GLU A 117 12.00 6.83 25.76
C GLU A 117 12.45 7.10 24.32
N ASP A 118 13.72 6.81 23.99
CA ASP A 118 14.23 6.98 22.63
C ASP A 118 13.62 5.97 21.65
N ARG A 119 13.32 4.74 22.09
CA ARG A 119 12.63 3.75 21.25
C ARG A 119 11.20 4.18 20.95
N ALA A 120 10.50 4.79 21.91
CA ALA A 120 9.12 5.25 21.74
C ALA A 120 9.00 6.36 20.67
N LEU A 121 10.07 7.11 20.40
CA LEU A 121 10.08 8.10 19.31
C LEU A 121 9.88 7.50 17.92
N LEU A 122 10.06 6.18 17.76
CA LEU A 122 9.84 5.49 16.50
C LEU A 122 8.38 5.04 16.31
N ASP A 123 7.57 5.03 17.38
CA ASP A 123 6.17 4.61 17.30
C ASP A 123 5.37 5.60 16.44
N GLY A 124 4.58 5.07 15.52
CA GLY A 124 3.91 5.81 14.45
C GLY A 124 4.75 6.01 13.17
N LEU A 125 6.02 5.63 13.16
CA LEU A 125 6.91 5.72 11.98
C LEU A 125 7.22 4.35 11.38
N TYR A 126 7.68 3.38 12.19
CA TYR A 126 8.14 2.08 11.70
C TYR A 126 6.99 1.15 11.24
N GLU A 127 5.75 1.46 11.61
CA GLU A 127 4.54 0.72 11.25
C GLU A 127 4.15 0.91 9.78
N CYS A 128 4.82 1.81 9.05
CA CYS A 128 4.61 2.01 7.63
C CYS A 128 4.85 0.72 6.83
N VAL A 129 3.80 0.24 6.14
CA VAL A 129 3.85 -0.99 5.32
C VAL A 129 4.22 -0.73 3.86
N LEU A 130 4.72 0.48 3.54
CA LEU A 130 5.15 0.90 2.19
C LEU A 130 4.10 0.63 1.09
N CYS A 131 2.82 0.84 1.38
CA CYS A 131 1.71 0.60 0.44
C CYS A 131 1.53 1.69 -0.63
N ALA A 132 2.24 2.81 -0.50
CA ALA A 132 2.16 4.02 -1.31
C ALA A 132 0.82 4.80 -1.30
N CYS A 133 -0.23 4.35 -0.60
CA CYS A 133 -1.54 5.03 -0.58
C CYS A 133 -1.45 6.53 -0.25
N CYS A 134 -0.65 6.92 0.74
CA CYS A 134 -0.49 8.32 1.12
C CYS A 134 0.18 9.15 0.01
N SER A 135 1.16 8.58 -0.70
CA SER A 135 1.89 9.27 -1.76
C SER A 135 1.03 9.40 -3.00
N THR A 136 0.34 8.33 -3.37
CA THR A 136 -0.57 8.34 -4.51
C THR A 136 -1.86 9.08 -4.21
N ALA A 137 -2.17 9.45 -2.96
CA ALA A 137 -3.27 10.37 -2.62
C ALA A 137 -2.86 11.85 -2.65
N CYS A 138 -1.57 12.15 -2.74
CA CYS A 138 -1.05 13.51 -2.61
C CYS A 138 -0.91 14.20 -3.98
N PRO A 139 -1.65 15.30 -4.25
CA PRO A 139 -1.52 16.03 -5.51
C PRO A 139 -0.10 16.55 -5.78
N GLY A 140 0.64 16.96 -4.75
CA GLY A 140 2.03 17.38 -4.91
C GLY A 140 2.92 16.28 -5.50
N TYR A 141 2.68 15.02 -5.10
CA TYR A 141 3.37 13.86 -5.64
C TYR A 141 2.93 13.54 -7.07
N TRP A 142 1.67 13.82 -7.43
CA TRP A 142 1.16 13.63 -8.79
C TRP A 142 1.82 14.56 -9.79
N TRP A 143 1.99 15.83 -9.41
CA TRP A 143 2.53 16.85 -10.30
C TRP A 143 4.05 16.81 -10.41
N HIS A 144 4.73 16.38 -9.34
CA HIS A 144 6.19 16.39 -9.27
C HIS A 144 6.78 15.09 -8.70
N PRO A 145 6.45 13.92 -9.28
CA PRO A 145 6.87 12.62 -8.74
C PRO A 145 8.39 12.40 -8.80
N ASP A 146 9.13 13.16 -9.62
CA ASP A 146 10.59 13.04 -9.73
C ASP A 146 11.34 13.90 -8.70
N ASN A 147 10.71 14.99 -8.24
CA ASN A 147 11.35 15.99 -7.36
C ASN A 147 10.83 15.92 -5.93
N TYR A 148 9.55 15.61 -5.75
CA TYR A 148 8.92 15.49 -4.44
C TYR A 148 8.90 14.03 -4.02
N LEU A 149 9.58 13.72 -2.90
CA LEU A 149 9.70 12.36 -2.37
C LEU A 149 8.37 11.76 -1.88
N GLY A 150 7.36 12.60 -1.63
CA GLY A 150 6.08 12.14 -1.13
C GLY A 150 6.06 11.86 0.38
N PRO A 151 4.86 11.80 0.98
CA PRO A 151 4.69 11.62 2.41
C PRO A 151 5.26 10.30 2.94
N ALA A 152 5.17 9.21 2.17
CA ALA A 152 5.69 7.92 2.62
C ALA A 152 7.20 7.98 2.84
N ILE A 153 7.94 8.57 1.91
CA ILE A 153 9.40 8.58 1.95
C ILE A 153 9.92 9.63 2.93
N LEU A 154 9.24 10.77 3.04
CA LEU A 154 9.60 11.83 4.00
C LEU A 154 9.39 11.43 5.47
N GLN A 155 8.53 10.44 5.74
CA GLN A 155 8.30 9.90 7.08
C GLN A 155 9.44 8.98 7.56
N GLN A 156 10.20 8.38 6.63
CA GLN A 156 11.21 7.35 6.90
C GLN A 156 12.57 7.96 7.22
#